data_AF-A0A7C1A7N7-F1
#
_entry.id   AF-A0A7C1A7N7-F1
#
_cell.length_a   1.000
_cell.length_b   1.000
_cell.length_c   1.000
_cell.angle_alpha   90.00
_cell.angle_beta   90.00
_cell.angle_gamma   90.00
#
_symmetry.space_group_name_H-M   'P 1'
#
loop_
_entity.id
_entity.type
_entity.pdbx_description
1 polymer ?
#
loop_
_entity_poly.entity_id
_entity_poly.type
_entity_poly.pdbx_seq_one_letter_code
_entity_poly.pdbx_strand_id
1 'polypeptide(L)' 'RKNSLRRLATRLAEQARLAQKPMSIGQMNSQDRRVVHIALKDNKNVRTQSIGDGYYRKLVIFPVKNSSKTDKS' A
#
# COMPACT_ATOMS: atom_id res chain seq x y z
N ARG A 1 -14.06 8.71 -9.99
CA ARG A 1 -13.24 7.48 -9.81
C ARG A 1 -11.92 7.73 -9.07
N LYS A 2 -11.01 8.60 -9.55
CA LYS A 2 -9.69 8.85 -8.92
C LYS A 2 -9.75 9.19 -7.42
N ASN A 3 -10.70 10.03 -6.99
CA ASN A 3 -10.85 10.40 -5.58
C ASN A 3 -11.23 9.22 -4.68
N SER A 4 -12.09 8.30 -5.15
CA SER A 4 -12.45 7.10 -4.40
C SER A 4 -11.24 6.16 -4.24
N LEU A 5 -10.40 6.04 -5.28
CA LEU A 5 -9.16 5.26 -5.22
C LEU A 5 -8.14 5.86 -4.24
N ARG A 6 -7.99 7.20 -4.22
CA ARG A 6 -7.15 7.88 -3.23
C ARG A 6 -7.62 7.60 -1.81
N ARG A 7 -8.92 7.76 -1.54
CA ARG A 7 -9.50 7.45 -0.21
C ARG A 7 -9.31 6.00 0.18
N LEU A 8 -9.51 5.06 -0.74
CA LEU A 8 -9.26 3.64 -0.51
C LEU A 8 -7.78 3.39 -0.17
N ALA A 9 -6.86 3.95 -0.96
CA ALA A 9 -5.43 3.81 -0.73
C ALA A 9 -5.01 4.31 0.65
N THR A 10 -5.46 5.51 1.04
CA THR A 10 -5.16 6.08 2.37
C THR A 10 -5.74 5.23 3.49
N ARG A 11 -6.98 4.73 3.36
CA ARG A 11 -7.58 3.83 4.35
C ARG A 11 -6.79 2.53 4.50
N LEU A 12 -6.41 1.90 3.39
CA LEU A 12 -5.64 0.66 3.42
C LEU A 12 -4.21 0.86 3.94
N ALA A 13 -3.61 2.03 3.68
CA ALA A 13 -2.32 2.39 4.25
C ALA A 13 -2.37 2.50 5.77
N GLU A 14 -3.40 3.17 6.32
CA GLU A 14 -3.59 3.22 7.77
C GLU A 14 -3.85 1.83 8.35
N GLN A 15 -4.68 1.00 7.71
CA GLN A 15 -4.90 -0.36 8.17
C GLN A 15 -3.62 -1.21 8.11
N ALA A 16 -2.82 -1.09 7.06
CA ALA A 16 -1.54 -1.79 6.93
C ALA A 16 -0.58 -1.38 8.06
N ARG A 17 -0.49 -0.06 8.32
CA ARG A 17 0.33 0.51 9.40
C ARG A 17 -0.13 0.04 10.78
N LEU A 18 -1.43 0.07 11.06
CA LEU A 18 -1.98 -0.34 12.36
C LEU A 18 -1.86 -1.85 12.60
N ALA A 19 -2.19 -2.66 11.59
CA ALA A 19 -2.14 -4.12 11.70
C ALA A 19 -0.72 -4.69 11.55
N GLN A 20 0.25 -3.87 11.12
CA GLN A 20 1.60 -4.31 10.73
C GLN A 20 1.58 -5.48 9.73
N LYS A 21 0.55 -5.52 8.87
CA LYS A 21 0.34 -6.55 7.85
C LYS A 21 0.15 -5.92 6.47
N PRO A 22 0.63 -6.56 5.38
CA PRO A 22 0.42 -6.05 4.03
C PRO A 22 -1.06 -6.08 3.64
N MET A 23 -1.51 -5.04 2.94
CA MET A 23 -2.88 -4.94 2.39
C MET A 23 -2.80 -4.97 0.87
N SER A 24 -3.60 -5.83 0.23
CA SER A 24 -3.64 -5.94 -1.23
C SER A 24 -4.80 -5.15 -1.81
N ILE A 25 -4.53 -4.40 -2.86
CA ILE A 25 -5.53 -3.90 -3.80
C ILE A 25 -5.53 -4.86 -4.99
N GLY A 26 -6.72 -5.27 -5.42
CA GLY A 26 -6.91 -6.22 -6.51
C GLY A 26 -6.33 -5.76 -7.86
N GLN A 27 -6.82 -6.34 -8.96
CA GLN A 27 -6.37 -5.95 -10.29
C GLN A 27 -6.71 -4.48 -10.56
N MET A 28 -5.74 -3.75 -11.10
CA MET A 28 -5.86 -2.34 -11.45
C MET A 28 -5.19 -2.10 -12.80
N ASN A 29 -5.73 -1.21 -13.62
CA ASN A 29 -5.02 -0.75 -14.81
C ASN A 29 -3.83 0.15 -14.42
N SER A 30 -2.95 0.45 -15.37
CA SER A 30 -1.74 1.25 -15.14
C SER A 30 -2.03 2.65 -14.59
N GLN A 31 -3.13 3.29 -15.02
CA GLN A 31 -3.52 4.63 -14.54
C GLN A 31 -3.97 4.59 -13.08
N ASP A 32 -4.82 3.64 -12.71
CA ASP A 32 -5.33 3.47 -11.35
C ASP A 32 -4.16 3.11 -10.39
N ARG A 33 -3.21 2.25 -10.81
CA ARG A 33 -1.98 1.98 -10.03
C ARG A 33 -1.18 3.24 -9.77
N ARG A 34 -0.98 4.08 -10.79
CA ARG A 34 -0.29 5.36 -10.66
C ARG A 34 -0.99 6.29 -9.65
N VAL A 35 -2.33 6.30 -9.62
CA VAL A 35 -3.08 7.09 -8.62
C VAL A 35 -2.75 6.62 -7.21
N VAL A 36 -2.70 5.32 -6.94
CA VAL A 36 -2.36 4.78 -5.61
C VAL A 36 -0.92 5.11 -5.23
N HIS A 37 0.03 4.89 -6.14
CA HIS A 37 1.44 5.21 -5.90
C HIS A 37 1.63 6.69 -5.53
N ILE A 38 1.01 7.60 -6.28
CA ILE A 38 1.10 9.05 -6.00
C ILE A 38 0.40 9.40 -4.69
N ALA A 39 -0.77 8.80 -4.42
CA ALA A 39 -1.52 9.08 -3.19
C ALA A 39 -0.78 8.68 -1.91
N LEU A 40 0.10 7.67 -1.99
CA LEU A 40 0.85 7.16 -0.85
C LEU A 40 2.33 7.56 -0.86
N LYS A 41 2.80 8.30 -1.88
CA LYS A 41 4.22 8.64 -2.06
C LYS A 41 4.85 9.33 -0.84
N ASP A 42 4.10 10.22 -0.20
CA ASP A 42 4.60 11.02 0.92
C ASP A 42 4.37 10.35 2.29
N ASN A 43 3.68 9.20 2.32
CA ASN A 43 3.43 8.47 3.57
C ASN A 43 4.63 7.57 3.90
N LYS A 44 5.50 8.04 4.81
CA LYS A 44 6.72 7.32 5.25
C LYS A 44 6.45 6.02 6.01
N ASN A 45 5.21 5.78 6.45
CA ASN A 45 4.84 4.59 7.23
C ASN A 45 4.48 3.39 6.37
N VAL A 46 4.34 3.57 5.05
CA VAL A 46 3.96 2.49 4.13
C VAL A 46 4.76 2.59 2.83
N ARG A 47 4.88 1.46 2.13
CA ARG A 47 5.40 1.40 0.76
C ARG A 47 4.45 0.60 -0.12
N THR A 48 4.46 0.88 -1.41
CA THR A 48 3.59 0.21 -2.40
C THR A 48 4.43 -0.57 -3.39
N GLN A 49 4.03 -1.79 -3.72
CA GLN A 49 4.70 -2.62 -4.73
C GLN A 49 3.69 -3.38 -5.57
N SER A 50 3.92 -3.49 -6.88
CA SER A 50 3.15 -4.41 -7.71
C SER A 50 3.75 -5.80 -7.62
N ILE A 51 2.93 -6.81 -7.37
CA ILE A 51 3.35 -8.21 -7.21
C ILE A 51 2.55 -9.10 -8.17
N GLY A 52 3.24 -10.06 -8.78
CA GLY A 52 2.69 -10.95 -9.81
C GLY A 52 2.74 -10.33 -11.20
N ASP A 53 2.41 -11.16 -12.19
CA ASP A 53 2.57 -10.83 -13.61
C ASP A 53 1.25 -10.92 -14.37
N GLY A 54 1.19 -10.22 -15.51
CA GLY A 54 0.03 -10.21 -16.40
C GLY A 54 -1.29 -9.94 -15.65
N TYR A 55 -2.23 -10.86 -15.82
CA TYR A 55 -3.55 -10.81 -15.17
C TYR A 55 -3.47 -10.88 -13.64
N TYR A 56 -2.49 -11.57 -13.08
CA TYR A 56 -2.38 -11.76 -11.62
C TYR A 56 -1.66 -10.61 -10.90
N ARG A 57 -1.27 -9.56 -11.64
CA ARG A 57 -0.56 -8.41 -11.08
C ARG A 57 -1.46 -7.55 -10.18
N LYS A 58 -1.23 -7.66 -8.87
CA LYS A 58 -1.90 -6.88 -7.82
C LYS A 58 -0.98 -5.80 -7.25
N LEU A 59 -1.56 -4.77 -6.64
CA LEU A 59 -0.80 -3.73 -5.94
C LEU A 59 -0.91 -3.95 -4.44
N VAL A 60 0.22 -4.07 -3.75
CA VAL A 60 0.29 -4.38 -2.32
C VAL A 60 0.89 -3.21 -1.57
N ILE A 61 0.25 -2.82 -0.48
CA ILE A 61 0.70 -1.80 0.48
C ILE A 61 1.33 -2.52 1.66
N PHE A 62 2.61 -2.29 1.88
CA PHE A 62 3.38 -2.85 2.99
C PHE A 62 3.57 -1.79 4.06
N PRO A 63 3.34 -2.09 5.35
CA PRO A 63 3.79 -1.22 6.42
C PRO A 63 5.32 -1.20 6.46
N VAL A 64 5.88 -0.03 6.74
CA VAL A 64 7.28 0.12 7.12
C VAL A 64 7.35 -0.18 8.60
N LYS A 65 8.07 -1.25 8.98
CA LYS A 65 8.40 -1.49 10.37
C LYS A 65 9.40 -0.42 10.79
N ASN A 66 8.99 0.50 11.67
CA ASN A 66 9.97 1.30 12.39
C ASN A 66 10.70 0.34 13.33
N SER A 67 11.95 0.02 13.00
CA SER A 67 12.85 -0.84 13.75
C SER A 67 13.28 -0.26 15.11
N SER A 68 12.44 0.57 15.74
CA SER A 68 12.75 1.27 16.98
C SER A 68 12.07 0.66 18.21
N LYS A 69 11.38 -0.47 18.10
CA LYS A 69 10.88 -1.23 19.27
C LYS A 69 10.95 -2.74 18.96
N THR A 70 11.65 -3.48 19.84
CA THR A 70 11.81 -4.96 19.87
C THR A 70 12.89 -5.48 18.90
N ASP A 71 14.03 -6.05 19.28
CA ASP A 71 14.32 -7.03 20.34
C ASP A 71 15.59 -6.68 21.16
N LYS A 72 15.39 -6.23 22.40
CA LYS A 72 16.24 -6.58 23.55
C LYS A 72 15.31 -7.36 24.48
N SER A 73 15.32 -8.68 24.38
CA SER A 73 14.79 -9.63 25.36
C SER A 73 15.66 -10.86 25.31
#